data_AF-X1RQT5-F1
#
_entry.id   AF-X1RQT5-F1
#
_cell.length_a   1.000
_cell.length_b   1.000
_cell.length_c   1.000
_cell.angle_alpha   90.00
_cell.angle_beta   90.00
_cell.angle_gamma   90.00
#
_symmetry.space_group_name_H-M   'P 1'
#
loop_
_entity.id
_entity.type
_entity.pdbx_description
1 polymer ?
#
loop_
_entity_poly.entity_id
_entity_poly.type
_entity_poly.pdbx_seq_one_letter_code
_entity_poly.pdbx_strand_id
1 'polypeptide(L)'
;ARKNRKMDINIPLRHYVLFQLGQLWSPEQIAKRLKILYPENMNMQISPESIYSYLYVLPRGALRKELVKCLRYHHINRRIHGKSRQKSCPIQDYISIEERPAEV
;
A
#
# COMPACT_ATOMS: atom_id res chain seq x y z
N ALA A 1 2.57 2.87 30.05
CA ALA A 1 1.41 2.01 29.74
C ALA A 1 1.29 1.81 28.23
N ARG A 2 1.05 0.59 27.73
CA ARG A 2 0.71 0.39 26.30
C ARG A 2 -0.67 1.01 26.05
N LYS A 3 -0.76 1.97 25.13
CA LYS A 3 -2.05 2.53 24.70
C LYS A 3 -2.83 1.43 23.98
N ASN A 4 -4.03 1.10 24.45
CA ASN A 4 -4.90 0.10 23.81
C ASN A 4 -5.27 0.61 22.40
N ARG A 5 -4.85 -0.11 21.37
CA ARG A 5 -5.15 0.25 19.98
C ARG A 5 -6.49 -0.34 19.59
N LYS A 6 -7.16 0.28 18.62
CA LYS A 6 -8.49 -0.16 18.17
C LYS A 6 -8.52 -1.62 17.71
N MET A 7 -7.45 -2.10 17.07
CA MET A 7 -7.29 -3.51 16.66
C MET A 7 -7.08 -4.49 17.83
N ASP A 8 -6.57 -4.02 18.97
CA ASP A 8 -6.36 -4.89 20.14
C ASP A 8 -7.67 -5.04 20.93
N ILE A 9 -8.52 -4.00 20.91
CA ILE A 9 -9.83 -3.99 21.58
C ILE A 9 -10.87 -4.71 20.71
N ASN A 10 -10.88 -4.44 19.41
CA ASN A 10 -11.88 -4.98 18.49
C ASN A 10 -11.34 -6.24 17.77
N ILE A 11 -11.64 -7.40 18.35
CA ILE A 11 -11.26 -8.73 17.84
C ILE A 11 -11.78 -8.98 16.41
N PRO A 12 -13.07 -8.76 16.07
CA PRO A 12 -13.55 -9.00 14.71
C PRO A 12 -12.90 -8.10 13.68
N LEU A 13 -12.64 -6.82 14.01
CA LEU A 13 -11.88 -5.92 13.13
C LEU A 13 -10.47 -6.47 12.86
N ARG A 14 -9.77 -6.90 13.90
CA ARG A 14 -8.43 -7.48 13.76
C ARG A 14 -8.43 -8.74 12.89
N HIS A 15 -9.39 -9.63 13.09
CA HIS A 15 -9.52 -10.85 12.29
C HIS A 15 -9.73 -10.52 10.82
N TYR A 16 -10.61 -9.57 10.52
CA TYR A 16 -10.85 -9.13 9.15
C TYR A 16 -9.59 -8.53 8.50
N VAL A 17 -8.89 -7.65 9.21
CA VAL A 17 -7.66 -7.04 8.68
C VAL A 17 -6.59 -8.09 8.40
N LEU A 18 -6.36 -9.03 9.32
CA LEU A 18 -5.37 -10.10 9.12
C LEU A 18 -5.74 -11.03 7.96
N PHE A 19 -7.02 -11.37 7.83
CA PHE A 19 -7.52 -12.19 6.72
C PHE A 19 -7.27 -11.50 5.36
N GLN A 20 -7.61 -10.22 5.24
CA GLN A 20 -7.41 -9.47 3.98
C GLN A 20 -5.92 -9.25 3.67
N LEU A 21 -5.08 -9.07 4.69
CA LEU A 21 -3.62 -9.03 4.48
C LEU A 21 -3.13 -10.36 3.89
N GLY A 22 -3.60 -11.51 4.39
CA GLY A 22 -3.29 -12.83 3.79
C GLY A 22 -3.64 -12.95 2.31
N GLN A 23 -4.67 -12.23 1.86
CA GLN A 23 -5.11 -12.14 0.46
C GLN A 23 -4.33 -11.11 -0.38
N LEU A 24 -3.24 -10.55 0.15
CA LEU A 24 -2.39 -9.54 -0.49
C LEU A 24 -3.05 -8.17 -0.71
N TRP A 25 -4.04 -7.80 0.11
CA TRP A 25 -4.68 -6.48 0.04
C TRP A 25 -3.79 -5.40 0.66
N SER A 26 -3.80 -4.20 0.07
CA SER A 26 -3.12 -3.05 0.67
C SER A 26 -3.92 -2.51 1.87
N PRO A 27 -3.25 -1.93 2.89
CA PRO A 27 -3.92 -1.30 4.02
C PRO A 27 -4.97 -0.24 3.63
N GLU A 28 -4.73 0.50 2.54
CA GLU A 28 -5.70 1.44 1.99
C GLU A 28 -6.93 0.75 1.41
N GLN A 29 -6.75 -0.36 0.68
CA GLN A 29 -7.85 -1.15 0.15
C GLN A 29 -8.71 -1.71 1.28
N ILE A 30 -8.08 -2.23 2.33
CA ILE A 30 -8.77 -2.77 3.51
C ILE A 30 -9.61 -1.68 4.20
N ALA A 31 -9.01 -0.51 4.46
CA ALA A 31 -9.70 0.60 5.11
C ALA A 31 -10.89 1.12 4.29
N LYS A 32 -10.71 1.28 2.96
CA LYS A 32 -11.79 1.68 2.05
C LYS A 32 -12.90 0.63 2.01
N ARG A 33 -12.54 -0.66 1.95
CA ARG A 33 -13.52 -1.75 1.90
C ARG A 33 -14.33 -1.85 3.18
N LEU A 34 -13.71 -1.64 4.34
CA LEU A 34 -14.41 -1.60 5.63
C LEU A 34 -15.46 -0.48 5.69
N LYS A 35 -15.17 0.71 5.14
CA LYS A 35 -16.15 1.79 5.06
C LYS A 35 -17.36 1.44 4.19
N ILE A 36 -17.16 0.67 3.11
CA ILE A 36 -18.23 0.25 2.20
C ILE A 36 -19.09 -0.85 2.84
N LEU A 37 -18.46 -1.83 3.50
CA LEU A 37 -19.16 -2.97 4.09
C LEU A 37 -19.87 -2.62 5.41
N TYR A 38 -19.31 -1.67 6.16
CA TYR A 38 -19.78 -1.29 7.49
C TYR A 38 -19.92 0.23 7.62
N PRO A 39 -20.81 0.87 6.85
CA PRO A 39 -20.97 2.33 6.87
C PRO A 39 -21.39 2.85 8.25
N GLU A 40 -22.36 2.17 8.89
CA GLU A 40 -22.94 2.58 10.18
C GLU A 40 -22.10 2.15 11.40
N ASN A 41 -21.21 1.18 11.26
CA ASN A 41 -20.47 0.63 12.38
C ASN A 41 -19.10 1.30 12.55
N MET A 42 -19.06 2.36 13.35
CA MET A 42 -17.82 3.08 13.67
C MET A 42 -16.72 2.19 14.26
N ASN A 43 -17.07 1.10 14.96
CA ASN A 43 -16.08 0.19 15.52
C ASN A 43 -15.32 -0.59 14.45
N MET A 44 -15.92 -0.78 13.27
CA MET A 44 -15.31 -1.45 12.11
C MET A 44 -14.52 -0.49 11.21
N GLN A 45 -14.59 0.82 11.45
CA GLN A 45 -13.82 1.81 10.69
C GLN A 45 -12.40 1.95 11.25
N ILE A 46 -11.39 1.88 10.38
CA ILE A 46 -9.98 2.05 10.75
C ILE A 46 -9.25 2.83 9.66
N SER A 47 -8.27 3.66 10.06
CA SER A 47 -7.43 4.37 9.09
C SER A 47 -6.34 3.43 8.53
N PRO A 48 -5.93 3.61 7.26
CA PRO A 48 -4.78 2.89 6.68
C PRO A 48 -3.53 3.00 7.55
N GLU A 49 -3.27 4.17 8.13
CA GLU A 49 -2.12 4.47 8.98
C GLU A 49 -2.14 3.66 10.28
N SER A 50 -3.33 3.37 10.81
CA SER A 50 -3.47 2.51 11.99
C SER A 50 -3.07 1.07 11.67
N ILE A 51 -3.43 0.57 10.48
CA ILE A 51 -3.03 -0.76 10.00
C ILE A 51 -1.52 -0.79 9.77
N TYR A 52 -0.93 0.23 9.14
CA TYR A 52 0.53 0.35 9.00
C TYR A 52 1.24 0.41 10.35
N SER A 53 0.72 1.17 11.30
CA SER A 53 1.27 1.26 12.66
C SER A 53 1.21 -0.08 13.38
N TYR A 54 0.15 -0.87 13.17
CA TYR A 54 0.07 -2.23 13.67
C TYR A 54 1.15 -3.11 13.03
N LEU A 55 1.27 -3.07 11.70
CA LEU A 55 2.20 -3.89 10.93
C LEU A 55 3.68 -3.65 11.25
N TYR A 56 4.09 -2.38 11.43
CA TYR A 56 5.50 -2.03 11.60
C TYR A 56 5.95 -1.93 13.06
N VAL A 57 5.04 -1.59 13.98
CA VAL A 57 5.40 -1.29 15.37
C VAL A 57 5.12 -2.46 16.32
N LEU A 58 4.08 -3.26 16.06
CA LEU A 58 3.59 -4.25 17.03
C LEU A 58 4.23 -5.64 16.88
N PRO A 59 4.30 -6.26 15.69
CA PRO A 59 4.90 -7.59 15.56
C PRO A 59 6.41 -7.50 15.71
N ARG A 60 6.98 -8.40 16.51
CA ARG A 60 8.44 -8.56 16.71
C ARG A 60 8.93 -9.81 16.00
N GLY A 61 10.16 -9.77 15.50
CA GLY A 61 10.82 -10.95 14.91
C GLY A 61 10.16 -11.46 13.63
N ALA A 62 9.93 -12.78 13.56
CA ALA A 62 9.46 -13.48 12.37
C ALA A 62 8.05 -13.06 11.92
N LEU A 63 7.13 -12.84 12.87
CA LEU A 63 5.74 -12.45 12.58
C LEU A 63 5.65 -11.15 11.77
N ARG A 64 6.56 -10.19 12.02
CA ARG A 64 6.62 -8.96 11.24
C ARG A 64 7.00 -9.23 9.79
N LYS A 65 7.95 -10.14 9.56
CA LYS A 65 8.41 -10.48 8.21
C LYS A 65 7.29 -11.14 7.41
N GLU A 66 6.54 -12.04 8.04
CA GLU A 66 5.40 -12.72 7.41
C GLU A 66 4.30 -11.72 7.02
N LEU A 67 3.88 -10.87 7.96
CA LEU A 67 2.83 -9.89 7.69
C LEU A 67 3.26 -8.83 6.66
N VAL A 68 4.52 -8.41 6.65
CA VAL A 68 5.03 -7.47 5.65
C VAL A 68 5.13 -8.13 4.27
N LYS A 69 5.46 -9.43 4.20
CA LYS A 69 5.48 -10.19 2.94
C LYS A 69 4.09 -10.26 2.29
N CYS A 70 3.04 -10.24 3.11
CA CYS A 70 1.66 -10.16 2.65
C CYS A 70 1.29 -8.81 2.02
N LEU A 71 2.11 -7.76 2.11
CA LEU A 71 1.83 -6.51 1.40
C LEU A 71 2.14 -6.64 -0.09
N ARG A 72 1.17 -6.28 -0.95
CA ARG A 72 1.36 -6.17 -2.41
C ARG A 72 2.57 -5.31 -2.80
N TYR A 73 2.85 -4.27 -2.02
CA TYR A 73 4.06 -3.45 -2.12
C TYR A 73 4.87 -3.55 -0.83
N HIS A 74 5.67 -4.62 -0.70
CA HIS A 74 6.65 -4.77 0.36
C HIS A 74 7.98 -4.08 -0.03
N HIS A 75 8.03 -2.74 -0.02
CA HIS A 75 9.31 -2.05 -0.25
C HIS A 75 10.27 -2.33 0.93
N ILE A 76 11.08 -3.39 0.80
CA ILE A 76 12.11 -3.77 1.80
C ILE A 76 13.24 -2.73 1.77
N ASN A 77 13.55 -2.19 0.59
CA ASN A 77 14.58 -1.20 0.39
C ASN A 77 13.97 0.16 0.07
N ARG A 78 14.55 1.22 0.66
CA ARG A 78 14.27 2.60 0.24
C ARG A 78 14.59 2.72 -1.25
N ARG A 79 13.66 3.26 -2.05
CA ARG A 79 14.00 3.61 -3.44
C ARG A 79 15.17 4.59 -3.40
N ILE A 80 16.25 4.26 -4.08
CA ILE A 80 17.40 5.17 -4.22
C ILE A 80 16.89 6.41 -4.95
N HIS A 81 16.89 7.55 -4.27
CA HIS A 81 16.56 8.82 -4.88
C HIS A 81 17.78 9.28 -5.67
N GLY A 82 17.62 9.55 -6.96
CA GLY A 82 18.73 9.97 -7.81
C GLY A 82 19.56 8.82 -8.40
N LYS A 83 18.93 7.84 -9.05
CA LYS A 83 19.62 7.27 -10.22
C LYS A 83 19.83 8.45 -11.16
N SER A 84 21.08 8.76 -11.52
CA SER A 84 21.31 9.68 -12.63
C SER A 84 20.41 9.19 -13.76
N ARG A 85 19.59 10.09 -14.29
CA ARG A 85 18.86 9.79 -15.53
C ARG A 85 19.96 9.30 -16.46
N GLN A 86 19.99 8.00 -16.79
CA GLN A 86 20.83 7.51 -17.88
C GLN A 86 20.59 8.52 -18.98
N LYS A 87 21.64 9.18 -19.46
CA LYS A 87 21.54 10.28 -20.43
C LYS A 87 20.54 9.80 -21.47
N SER A 88 19.34 10.38 -21.44
CA SER A 88 18.26 9.91 -22.29
C SER A 88 18.79 10.16 -23.70
N CYS A 89 18.97 9.10 -24.48
CA CYS A 89 19.30 9.28 -25.87
C CYS A 89 18.16 10.13 -26.47
N PRO A 90 18.48 11.15 -27.29
CA PRO A 90 17.46 11.81 -28.10
C PRO A 90 16.68 10.75 -28.89
N ILE A 91 15.39 10.98 -29.10
CA ILE A 91 14.57 10.12 -29.96
C ILE A 91 15.25 10.12 -31.34
N GLN A 92 15.72 8.96 -31.79
CA GLN A 92 16.27 8.78 -33.13
C GLN A 92 15.10 8.76 -34.13
N ASP A 93 15.33 9.31 -35.31
CA ASP A 93 14.38 9.29 -36.43
C ASP A 93 13.03 9.98 -36.15
N TYR A 94 13.04 11.08 -35.38
CA TYR A 94 11.84 11.91 -35.26
C TYR A 94 11.63 12.71 -36.56
N ILE A 95 10.41 12.66 -37.09
CA ILE A 95 9.99 13.46 -38.23
C ILE A 95 9.57 14.84 -37.70
N SER A 96 10.07 15.92 -38.31
CA SER A 96 9.64 17.27 -37.95
C SER A 96 8.14 17.41 -38.21
N ILE A 97 7.45 18.25 -37.42
CA ILE A 97 6.00 18.48 -37.62
C ILE A 97 5.72 18.99 -39.04
N GLU A 98 6.66 19.73 -39.62
CA GLU A 98 6.61 20.27 -40.99
C GLU A 98 6.75 19.20 -42.08
N GLU A 99 7.38 18.07 -41.75
CA GLU A 99 7.62 16.95 -42.68
C GLU A 99 6.57 15.85 -42.53
N ARG A 100 5.60 16.01 -41.62
CA ARG A 100 4.47 15.08 -41.54
C ARG A 100 3.66 15.17 -42.84
N PRO A 101 3.40 14.04 -43.52
CA PRO A 101 2.50 14.05 -44.67
C PRO A 101 1.12 14.54 -44.22
N ALA A 102 0.49 15.41 -45.02
CA ALA A 102 -0.92 15.68 -44.87
C ALA A 102 -1.67 14.34 -44.98
N GLU A 103 -2.57 14.08 -44.04
CA GLU A 103 -3.33 12.83 -43.98
C GLU A 103 -3.92 12.48 -45.36
N VAL A 104 -3.64 11.25 -45.83
CA VAL A 104 -4.29 10.65 -47.00
C VAL A 104 -5.63 10.06 -46.57
#